data_AF-A0A953E726-F1
#
_entry.id   AF-A0A953E726-F1
#
_cell.length_a   1.000
_cell.length_b   1.000
_cell.length_c   1.000
_cell.angle_alpha   90.00
_cell.angle_beta   90.00
_cell.angle_gamma   90.00
#
_symmetry.space_group_name_H-M   'P 1'
#
loop_
_entity.id
_entity.type
_entity.pdbx_description
1 polymer ?
#
loop_
_entity_poly.entity_id
_entity_poly.type
_entity_poly.pdbx_seq_one_letter_code
_entity_poly.pdbx_strand_id
1 'polypeptide(L)'
;MTPWQAAAPYLAAARPSRPASLPPQPDTAARPGVALSGIPRQRGLRAWVAKLAVWLQCAAERSRGRRRLAEMDARMLRDIGISTTEREAEVRKWCWQV
;
A
#
# COMPACT_ATOMS: atom_id res chain seq x y z
N MET A 1 -23.38 -28.48 -1.47
CA MET A 1 -23.88 -29.13 -0.25
C MET A 1 -23.02 -28.67 0.92
N THR A 2 -23.51 -27.71 1.68
CA THR A 2 -22.82 -27.03 2.78
C THR A 2 -23.60 -27.29 4.07
N PRO A 3 -22.99 -27.87 5.12
CA PRO A 3 -23.67 -27.93 6.41
C PRO A 3 -22.76 -27.46 7.55
N TRP A 4 -22.73 -26.17 7.85
CA TRP A 4 -22.25 -25.67 9.16
C TRP A 4 -23.00 -24.40 9.52
N GLN A 5 -24.26 -24.61 9.92
CA GLN A 5 -25.11 -23.60 10.53
C GLN A 5 -25.18 -23.93 12.03
N ALA A 6 -24.20 -23.42 12.79
CA ALA A 6 -24.19 -23.55 14.24
C ALA A 6 -24.72 -22.25 14.85
N ALA A 7 -25.90 -22.36 15.44
CA ALA A 7 -26.57 -21.33 16.20
C ALA A 7 -25.79 -21.03 17.50
N ALA A 8 -25.62 -19.75 17.82
CA ALA A 8 -25.21 -19.30 19.14
C ALA A 8 -26.21 -18.27 19.67
N PRO A 9 -27.24 -18.68 20.43
CA PRO A 9 -28.03 -17.78 21.24
C PRO A 9 -27.68 -18.03 22.71
N TYR A 10 -26.72 -17.29 23.26
CA TYR A 10 -26.51 -17.37 24.71
C TYR A 10 -26.01 -16.04 25.30
N LEU A 11 -26.88 -15.51 26.16
CA LEU A 11 -26.64 -14.55 27.25
C LEU A 11 -26.61 -13.06 26.93
N ALA A 12 -27.83 -12.54 26.79
CA ALA A 12 -28.21 -11.32 27.49
C ALA A 12 -28.24 -11.58 29.02
N ALA A 13 -27.35 -10.92 29.77
CA ALA A 13 -27.42 -10.58 31.21
C ALA A 13 -26.00 -10.09 31.60
N ALA A 14 -25.75 -8.99 32.28
CA ALA A 14 -26.57 -8.06 33.02
C ALA A 14 -25.83 -6.71 33.05
N ARG A 15 -26.57 -5.60 32.96
CA ARG A 15 -26.05 -4.27 33.28
C ARG A 15 -26.09 -4.07 34.80
N PRO A 16 -24.97 -3.85 35.49
CA PRO A 16 -25.01 -3.22 36.80
C PRO A 16 -25.09 -1.70 36.62
N SER A 17 -26.26 -1.14 36.91
CA SER A 17 -26.45 0.29 37.18
C SER A 17 -26.10 0.57 38.64
N ARG A 18 -25.08 1.40 38.90
CA ARG A 18 -25.07 2.23 40.13
C ARG A 18 -24.25 3.52 39.96
N PRO A 19 -24.84 4.69 40.30
CA PRO A 19 -24.20 5.99 40.19
C PRO A 19 -23.49 6.36 41.50
N ALA A 20 -22.39 7.11 41.43
CA ALA A 20 -22.03 8.12 42.42
C ALA A 20 -20.76 8.89 42.01
N SER A 21 -20.92 10.21 41.90
CA SER A 21 -19.92 11.27 42.15
C SER A 21 -18.62 11.27 41.34
N LEU A 22 -18.64 12.00 40.21
CA LEU A 22 -17.43 12.65 39.70
C LEU A 22 -16.92 13.67 40.75
N PRO A 23 -15.62 13.73 41.03
CA PRO A 23 -15.04 14.86 41.75
C PRO A 23 -15.17 16.15 40.92
N PRO A 24 -15.28 17.33 41.56
CA PRO A 24 -15.27 18.60 40.85
C PRO A 24 -13.94 18.75 40.11
N GLN A 25 -14.01 18.89 38.79
CA GLN A 25 -12.85 19.15 37.95
C GLN A 25 -12.28 20.52 38.32
N PRO A 26 -11.02 20.61 38.78
CA PRO A 26 -10.39 21.90 38.98
C PRO A 26 -10.17 22.54 37.61
N ASP A 27 -10.78 23.70 37.47
CA ASP A 27 -10.37 24.84 36.67
C ASP A 27 -9.79 24.54 35.29
N THR A 28 -10.58 24.94 34.31
CA THR A 28 -10.18 25.41 32.99
C THR A 28 -9.20 26.58 33.10
N ALA A 29 -8.04 26.34 33.72
CA ALA A 29 -6.90 27.24 33.71
C ALA A 29 -6.11 26.94 32.44
N ALA A 30 -6.44 27.72 31.41
CA ALA A 30 -5.51 28.25 30.43
C ALA A 30 -4.17 27.48 30.32
N ARG A 31 -4.10 26.52 29.40
CA ARG A 31 -2.81 26.17 28.79
C ARG A 31 -2.53 27.19 27.68
N PRO A 32 -1.60 28.14 27.85
CA PRO A 32 -1.16 28.97 26.76
C PRO A 32 -0.41 28.12 25.73
N GLY A 33 -0.86 28.20 24.49
CA GLY A 33 -0.05 28.14 23.29
C GLY A 33 0.97 27.01 23.18
N VAL A 34 0.52 25.82 22.78
CA VAL A 34 1.36 25.00 21.90
C VAL A 34 0.90 25.25 20.47
N ALA A 35 1.20 26.45 19.97
CA ALA A 35 1.21 26.72 18.54
C ALA A 35 2.44 26.02 17.94
N LEU A 36 2.40 24.68 17.89
CA LEU A 36 3.21 23.92 16.95
C LEU A 36 2.51 24.00 15.60
N SER A 37 2.51 25.20 14.99
CA SER A 37 2.30 25.36 13.56
C SER A 37 3.53 24.77 12.86
N GLY A 38 3.60 23.45 12.87
CA GLY A 38 4.62 22.66 12.21
C GLY A 38 4.58 22.98 10.72
N ILE A 39 5.73 23.37 10.19
CA ILE A 39 5.98 23.64 8.77
C ILE A 39 5.39 22.50 7.92
N PRO A 40 4.27 22.69 7.20
CA PRO A 40 3.61 21.58 6.49
C PRO A 40 4.23 21.29 5.12
N ARG A 41 5.30 21.98 4.72
CA ARG A 41 5.92 21.82 3.40
C ARG A 41 6.77 20.56 3.24
N GLN A 42 7.47 20.12 4.30
CA GLN A 42 8.39 18.98 4.20
C GLN A 42 7.67 17.64 4.06
N ARG A 43 6.48 17.47 4.64
CA ARG A 43 5.71 16.22 4.53
C ARG A 43 5.25 15.97 3.10
N GLY A 44 4.84 17.01 2.37
CA GLY A 44 4.43 16.90 0.97
C GLY A 44 5.57 16.47 0.04
N LEU A 45 6.75 17.09 0.18
CA LEU A 45 7.91 16.74 -0.63
C LEU A 45 8.38 15.31 -0.37
N ARG A 46 8.45 14.88 0.90
CA ARG A 46 8.86 13.50 1.24
C ARG A 46 7.86 12.46 0.70
N ALA A 47 6.55 12.73 0.79
CA ALA A 47 5.54 11.86 0.21
C ALA A 47 5.63 11.80 -1.32
N TRP A 48 5.92 12.93 -1.98
CA TRP A 48 6.10 12.97 -3.43
C TRP A 48 7.37 12.21 -3.87
N VAL A 49 8.49 12.39 -3.15
CA VAL A 49 9.73 11.63 -3.38
C VAL A 49 9.51 10.14 -3.17
N ALA A 50 8.78 9.75 -2.12
CA ALA A 50 8.45 8.34 -1.89
C ALA A 50 7.61 7.75 -3.05
N LYS A 51 6.62 8.49 -3.54
CA LYS A 51 5.84 8.09 -4.73
C LYS A 51 6.73 7.96 -5.97
N LEU A 52 7.63 8.92 -6.20
CA LEU A 52 8.57 8.89 -7.32
C LEU A 52 9.54 7.71 -7.20
N ALA A 53 10.01 7.38 -5.99
CA ALA A 53 10.89 6.25 -5.74
C ALA A 53 10.20 4.92 -6.07
N VAL A 54 8.94 4.73 -5.63
CA VAL A 54 8.13 3.55 -5.98
C VAL A 54 7.91 3.48 -7.49
N TRP A 55 7.60 4.61 -8.12
CA TRP A 55 7.42 4.69 -9.58
C TRP A 55 8.70 4.31 -10.33
N LEU A 56 9.86 4.83 -9.90
CA LEU A 56 11.17 4.51 -10.47
C LEU A 56 11.53 3.03 -10.26
N GLN A 57 11.20 2.47 -9.10
CA GLN A 57 11.46 1.07 -8.80
C GLN A 57 10.65 0.15 -9.73
N CYS A 58 9.35 0.41 -9.90
CA CYS A 58 8.52 -0.33 -10.87
C CYS A 58 9.07 -0.20 -12.30
N ALA A 59 9.48 1.01 -12.69
CA ALA A 59 10.09 1.24 -14.01
C ALA A 59 11.38 0.43 -14.20
N ALA A 60 12.23 0.39 -13.17
CA ALA A 60 13.49 -0.34 -13.18
C ALA A 60 13.28 -1.85 -13.23
N GLU A 61 12.35 -2.39 -12.44
CA GLU A 61 11.99 -3.82 -12.44
C GLU A 61 11.48 -4.25 -13.82
N ARG A 62 10.57 -3.47 -14.41
CA ARG A 62 10.05 -3.78 -15.75
C ARG A 62 11.12 -3.68 -16.83
N SER A 63 12.01 -2.68 -16.74
CA SER A 63 13.14 -2.53 -17.67
C SER A 63 14.15 -3.67 -17.55
N ARG A 64 14.44 -4.14 -16.33
CA ARG A 64 15.29 -5.31 -16.08
C ARG A 64 14.68 -6.58 -16.65
N GLY A 65 13.37 -6.77 -16.50
CA GLY A 65 12.65 -7.89 -17.13
C GLY A 65 12.80 -7.91 -18.65
N ARG A 66 12.64 -6.74 -19.30
CA ARG A 66 12.82 -6.61 -20.75
C ARG A 66 14.27 -6.78 -21.20
N ARG A 67 15.25 -6.32 -20.40
CA ARG A 67 16.67 -6.59 -20.67
C ARG A 67 16.99 -8.08 -20.60
N ARG A 68 16.45 -8.80 -19.61
CA ARG A 68 16.57 -10.26 -19.55
C ARG A 68 15.99 -10.93 -20.79
N LEU A 69 14.82 -10.50 -21.26
CA LEU A 69 14.26 -11.00 -22.54
C LEU A 69 15.17 -10.69 -23.75
N ALA A 70 15.84 -9.54 -23.75
CA ALA A 70 16.80 -9.19 -24.80
C ALA A 70 18.10 -10.02 -24.73
N GLU A 71 18.53 -10.39 -23.53
CA GLU A 71 19.72 -11.21 -23.26
C GLU A 71 19.45 -12.72 -23.43
N MET A 72 18.19 -13.15 -23.45
CA MET A 72 17.84 -14.56 -23.67
C MET A 72 18.28 -15.04 -25.06
N ASP A 73 18.94 -16.20 -25.06
CA ASP A 73 19.41 -16.85 -26.28
C ASP A 73 18.24 -17.30 -27.17
N ALA A 74 18.45 -17.29 -28.48
CA ALA A 74 17.45 -17.61 -29.49
C ALA A 74 16.86 -19.01 -29.30
N ARG A 75 17.63 -19.96 -28.73
CA ARG A 75 17.13 -21.30 -28.38
C ARG A 75 16.13 -21.27 -27.24
N MET A 76 16.41 -20.54 -26.16
CA MET A 76 15.48 -20.42 -25.02
C MET A 76 14.18 -19.73 -25.44
N LEU A 77 14.26 -18.72 -26.31
CA LEU A 77 13.08 -18.07 -26.87
C LEU A 77 12.24 -19.04 -27.70
N ARG A 78 12.89 -19.91 -28.46
CA ARG A 78 12.23 -20.97 -29.24
C ARG A 78 11.52 -21.99 -28.35
N ASP A 79 12.13 -22.38 -27.24
CA ASP A 79 11.56 -23.33 -26.28
C ASP A 79 10.31 -22.76 -25.59
N ILE A 80 10.24 -21.44 -25.42
CA ILE A 80 9.06 -20.73 -24.87
C ILE A 80 8.04 -20.40 -25.99
N GLY A 81 8.39 -20.65 -27.25
CA GLY A 81 7.55 -20.36 -28.41
C GLY A 81 7.50 -18.88 -28.81
N ILE A 82 8.43 -18.06 -28.34
CA ILE A 82 8.50 -16.63 -28.67
C ILE A 82 9.34 -16.44 -29.94
N SER A 83 8.76 -15.78 -30.93
CA SER A 83 9.49 -15.42 -32.15
C SER A 83 10.44 -14.24 -31.92
N THR A 84 11.50 -14.14 -32.71
CA THR A 84 12.47 -13.03 -32.60
C THR A 84 11.84 -11.66 -32.87
N THR A 85 10.88 -11.59 -33.78
CA THR A 85 10.11 -10.38 -34.10
C THR A 85 9.23 -9.93 -32.93
N GLU A 86 8.61 -10.88 -32.23
CA GLU A 86 7.79 -10.62 -31.05
C GLU A 86 8.65 -10.19 -29.85
N ARG A 87 9.84 -10.77 -29.68
CA ARG A 87 10.86 -10.29 -28.73
C ARG A 87 11.22 -8.83 -29.01
N GLU A 88 11.52 -8.48 -30.27
CA GLU A 88 11.89 -7.11 -30.64
C GLU A 88 10.73 -6.13 -30.44
N ALA A 89 9.49 -6.54 -30.72
CA ALA A 89 8.32 -5.75 -30.41
C ALA A 89 8.23 -5.49 -28.90
N GLU A 90 8.44 -6.51 -28.07
CA GLU A 90 8.34 -6.42 -26.61
C GLU A 90 9.48 -5.60 -25.97
N VAL A 91 10.70 -5.72 -26.50
CA VAL A 91 11.87 -4.93 -26.06
C VAL A 91 11.72 -3.44 -26.40
N ARG A 92 11.11 -3.12 -27.55
CA ARG A 92 10.86 -1.74 -27.97
C ARG A 92 9.72 -1.06 -27.21
N LYS A 93 8.82 -1.82 -26.57
CA LYS A 93 7.77 -1.21 -25.74
C LYS A 93 8.42 -0.37 -24.66
N TRP A 94 7.89 0.83 -24.44
CA TRP A 94 8.33 1.65 -23.30
C TRP A 94 7.84 1.03 -21.99
N CYS A 95 8.53 1.24 -20.87
CA CYS A 95 8.27 0.55 -19.59
C CYS A 95 6.86 0.79 -18.99
N TRP A 96 6.03 1.61 -19.63
CA TRP A 96 4.64 1.87 -19.24
C TRP A 96 3.62 1.37 -20.26
N GLN A 97 4.06 0.86 -21.42
CA GLN A 97 3.18 0.19 -22.37
C GLN A 97 3.06 -1.29 -22.03
N VAL A 98 1.82 -1.76 -21.91
CA VAL A 98 1.41 -3.16 -21.74
C VAL A 98 1.08 -3.72 -23.12
#